data_AF-A0A8I2GZM0-F1
#
_entry.id   AF-A0A8I2GZM0-F1
#
_cell.length_a   1.000
_cell.length_b   1.000
_cell.length_c   1.000
_cell.angle_alpha   90.00
_cell.angle_beta   90.00
_cell.angle_gamma   90.00
#
_symmetry.space_group_name_H-M   'P 1'
#
loop_
_entity.id
_entity.type
_entity.pdbx_description
1 polymer ?
#
loop_
_entity_poly.entity_id
_entity_poly.type
_entity_poly.pdbx_seq_one_letter_code
_entity_poly.pdbx_strand_id
1 'polypeptide(L)'
;MKLSHLILLSIVSIAIFYIQLWDHRIVIPLCLIILGTCMLYGSYIKEVNMIHISGIMFTFTALNHAVFELGLINDSVPSENQLLQGTIIYGTQLLFNIVTALLLIFRVQFSRSISQSKDVALTYFDGIFHWFFLYMGLMNLLAMLENIAWSYFEMKSWTFIYDNFEGLIYVAWSICCGTVLTMMICGAKSYTPQESELS
;
A
#
# COMPACT_ATOMS: atom_id res chain seq x y z
N MET A 1 -27.99 -6.01 7.93
CA MET A 1 -27.38 -5.34 6.76
C MET A 1 -26.70 -6.39 5.89
N LYS A 2 -26.84 -6.41 4.55
CA LYS A 2 -26.09 -7.40 3.74
C LYS A 2 -24.59 -7.09 3.80
N LEU A 3 -23.75 -8.12 3.82
CA LEU A 3 -22.29 -7.99 3.90
C LEU A 3 -21.71 -7.03 2.85
N SER A 4 -22.24 -7.06 1.63
CA SER A 4 -21.85 -6.16 0.55
C SER A 4 -22.03 -4.68 0.90
N HIS A 5 -23.09 -4.32 1.64
CA HIS A 5 -23.31 -2.94 2.08
C HIS A 5 -22.34 -2.56 3.19
N LEU A 6 -21.94 -3.50 4.06
CA LEU A 6 -20.95 -3.25 5.10
C LEU A 6 -19.58 -2.98 4.48
N ILE A 7 -19.17 -3.83 3.54
CA ILE A 7 -17.91 -3.66 2.79
C ILE A 7 -17.89 -2.31 2.06
N LEU A 8 -18.95 -2.01 1.30
CA LEU A 8 -19.04 -0.75 0.56
C LEU A 8 -18.99 0.45 1.52
N LEU A 9 -19.73 0.41 2.62
CA LEU A 9 -19.72 1.46 3.62
C LEU A 9 -18.33 1.63 4.23
N SER A 10 -17.64 0.54 4.60
CA SER A 10 -16.29 0.60 5.15
C SER A 10 -15.28 1.23 4.19
N ILE A 11 -15.31 0.85 2.90
CA ILE A 11 -14.42 1.43 1.88
C ILE A 11 -14.72 2.93 1.72
N VAL A 12 -15.99 3.31 1.59
CA VAL A 12 -16.39 4.71 1.42
C VAL A 12 -16.03 5.55 2.66
N SER A 13 -16.27 5.04 3.87
CA SER A 13 -15.90 5.73 5.11
C SER A 13 -14.39 5.93 5.24
N ILE A 14 -13.59 4.92 4.90
CA ILE A 14 -12.12 5.06 4.89
C ILE A 14 -11.67 6.06 3.84
N ALA A 15 -12.23 6.00 2.63
CA ALA A 15 -11.89 6.93 1.56
C ALA A 15 -12.14 8.38 1.98
N ILE A 16 -13.33 8.67 2.52
CA ILE A 16 -13.68 10.00 3.01
C ILE A 16 -12.74 10.43 4.14
N PHE A 17 -12.44 9.54 5.09
CA PHE A 17 -11.55 9.85 6.21
C PHE A 17 -10.12 10.17 5.74
N TYR A 18 -9.54 9.34 4.86
CA TYR A 18 -8.17 9.54 4.36
C TYR A 18 -8.03 10.82 3.53
N ILE A 19 -9.02 11.16 2.71
CA ILE A 19 -9.01 12.39 1.90
C ILE A 19 -8.96 13.65 2.78
N GLN A 20 -9.52 13.60 3.99
CA GLN A 20 -9.53 14.74 4.90
C GLN A 20 -8.21 14.97 5.65
N LEU A 21 -7.33 13.97 5.72
CA LEU A 21 -6.12 14.05 6.54
C LEU A 21 -5.04 14.94 5.91
N TRP A 22 -4.91 14.92 4.56
CA TRP A 22 -3.94 15.69 3.75
C TRP A 22 -2.53 15.84 4.38
N ASP A 23 -2.08 14.83 5.14
CA ASP A 23 -0.79 14.85 5.83
C ASP A 23 -0.19 13.43 5.81
N HIS A 24 0.94 13.28 5.12
CA HIS A 24 1.64 12.01 4.99
C HIS A 24 2.07 11.43 6.35
N ARG A 25 2.34 12.29 7.35
CA ARG A 25 2.78 11.91 8.70
C ARG A 25 1.66 11.22 9.48
N ILE A 26 0.42 11.35 9.02
CA ILE A 26 -0.75 10.74 9.62
C ILE A 26 -1.24 9.57 8.76
N VAL A 27 -1.31 9.79 7.44
CA VAL A 27 -1.85 8.81 6.48
C VAL A 27 -1.04 7.50 6.47
N ILE A 28 0.29 7.57 6.40
CA ILE A 28 1.14 6.38 6.30
C ILE A 28 1.12 5.56 7.60
N PRO A 29 1.30 6.16 8.80
CA PRO A 29 1.18 5.41 10.06
C PRO A 29 -0.19 4.76 10.26
N LEU A 30 -1.29 5.41 9.86
CA LEU A 30 -2.62 4.81 9.91
C LEU A 30 -2.73 3.59 9.00
N CYS A 31 -2.16 3.65 7.80
CA CYS A 31 -2.14 2.49 6.91
C CYS A 31 -1.35 1.32 7.53
N LEU A 32 -0.19 1.61 8.11
CA LEU A 32 0.62 0.63 8.82
C LEU A 32 -0.12 0.01 10.02
N ILE A 33 -0.89 0.81 10.78
CA ILE A 33 -1.74 0.30 11.87
C ILE A 33 -2.80 -0.67 11.34
N ILE A 34 -3.48 -0.34 10.24
CA ILE A 34 -4.49 -1.21 9.63
C ILE A 34 -3.86 -2.51 9.13
N LEU A 35 -2.72 -2.43 8.44
CA LEU A 35 -1.97 -3.59 7.97
C LEU A 35 -1.48 -4.47 9.12
N GLY A 36 -0.92 -3.88 10.17
CA GLY A 36 -0.49 -4.59 11.37
C GLY A 36 -1.66 -5.26 12.09
N THR A 37 -2.80 -4.57 12.20
CA THR A 37 -4.04 -5.15 12.78
C THR A 37 -4.55 -6.32 11.95
N CYS A 38 -4.50 -6.21 10.61
CA CYS A 38 -4.87 -7.29 9.70
C CYS A 38 -3.96 -8.51 9.86
N MET A 39 -2.65 -8.30 10.00
CA MET A 39 -1.68 -9.36 10.23
C MET A 39 -1.91 -10.07 11.58
N LEU A 40 -2.14 -9.31 12.65
CA LEU A 40 -2.46 -9.84 13.97
C LEU A 40 -3.78 -10.63 13.95
N TYR A 41 -4.80 -10.09 13.27
CA TYR A 41 -6.08 -10.76 13.11
C TYR A 41 -5.96 -12.06 12.31
N GLY A 42 -5.26 -12.03 11.18
CA GLY A 42 -4.96 -13.22 10.38
C GLY A 42 -4.23 -14.29 11.20
N SER A 43 -3.29 -13.88 12.06
CA SER A 43 -2.60 -14.79 12.99
C SER A 43 -3.56 -15.41 14.01
N TYR A 44 -4.51 -14.63 14.55
CA TYR A 44 -5.53 -15.11 15.48
C TYR A 44 -6.46 -16.14 14.84
N ILE A 45 -6.94 -15.91 13.62
CA ILE A 45 -7.81 -16.85 12.89
C ILE A 45 -7.04 -17.92 12.09
N LYS A 46 -5.71 -17.96 12.22
CA LYS A 46 -4.78 -18.86 11.49
C LYS A 46 -4.93 -18.82 9.96
N GLU A 47 -5.26 -17.67 9.39
CA GLU A 47 -5.37 -17.48 7.94
C GLU A 47 -4.03 -16.98 7.37
N VAL A 48 -3.25 -17.92 6.81
CA VAL A 48 -1.86 -17.68 6.36
C VAL A 48 -1.78 -16.70 5.19
N ASN A 49 -2.78 -16.70 4.29
CA ASN A 49 -2.77 -15.83 3.12
C ASN A 49 -2.89 -14.35 3.51
N MET A 50 -3.74 -14.05 4.48
CA MET A 50 -3.97 -12.75 5.07
C MET A 50 -2.72 -12.26 5.78
N ILE A 51 -2.08 -13.10 6.58
CA ILE A 51 -0.81 -12.78 7.25
C ILE A 51 0.26 -12.41 6.22
N HIS A 52 0.40 -13.21 5.17
CA HIS A 52 1.43 -13.00 4.16
C HIS A 52 1.17 -11.76 3.28
N ILE A 53 -0.07 -11.56 2.81
CA ILE A 53 -0.45 -10.39 2.01
C ILE A 53 -0.24 -9.12 2.83
N SER A 54 -0.80 -9.05 4.04
CA SER A 54 -0.66 -7.89 4.92
C SER A 54 0.79 -7.69 5.38
N GLY A 55 1.52 -8.77 5.64
CA GLY A 55 2.94 -8.74 6.04
C GLY A 55 3.85 -8.19 4.95
N ILE A 56 3.73 -8.64 3.71
CA ILE A 56 4.50 -8.09 2.57
C ILE A 56 4.24 -6.59 2.45
N MET A 57 2.96 -6.20 2.42
CA MET A 57 2.59 -4.79 2.30
C MET A 57 3.10 -3.97 3.49
N PHE A 58 2.96 -4.47 4.71
CA PHE A 58 3.43 -3.82 5.93
C PHE A 58 4.93 -3.59 5.88
N THR A 59 5.72 -4.63 5.59
CA THR A 59 7.18 -4.56 5.57
C THR A 59 7.67 -3.53 4.57
N PHE A 60 7.21 -3.57 3.33
CA PHE A 60 7.70 -2.64 2.31
C PHE A 60 7.19 -1.21 2.50
N THR A 61 5.97 -1.04 3.02
CA THR A 61 5.45 0.28 3.38
C THR A 61 6.24 0.89 4.55
N ALA A 62 6.54 0.09 5.57
CA ALA A 62 7.30 0.53 6.74
C ALA A 62 8.75 0.85 6.38
N LEU A 63 9.39 0.03 5.54
CA LEU A 63 10.74 0.30 5.04
C LEU A 63 10.78 1.58 4.22
N ASN A 64 9.84 1.77 3.29
CA ASN A 64 9.75 2.99 2.50
C ASN A 64 9.59 4.21 3.41
N HIS A 65 8.66 4.17 4.37
CA HIS A 65 8.45 5.26 5.32
C HIS A 65 9.69 5.55 6.17
N ALA A 66 10.36 4.51 6.68
CA ALA A 66 11.57 4.66 7.49
C ALA A 66 12.72 5.32 6.73
N VAL A 67 12.86 5.08 5.41
CA VAL A 67 13.89 5.73 4.59
C VAL A 67 13.76 7.25 4.61
N PHE A 68 12.53 7.78 4.58
CA PHE A 68 12.29 9.22 4.61
C PHE A 68 12.31 9.79 6.03
N GLU A 69 11.64 9.13 6.99
CA GLU A 69 11.59 9.61 8.39
C GLU A 69 12.95 9.61 9.09
N LEU A 70 13.82 8.63 8.80
CA LEU A 70 15.18 8.59 9.34
C LEU A 70 16.13 9.57 8.64
N GLY A 71 15.65 10.30 7.63
CA GLY A 71 16.46 11.23 6.85
C GLY A 71 17.53 10.56 5.99
N LEU A 72 17.39 9.26 5.67
CA LEU A 72 18.29 8.59 4.72
C LEU A 72 18.17 9.20 3.32
N ILE A 73 16.96 9.66 2.98
CA ILE A 73 16.69 10.53 1.84
C ILE A 73 16.06 11.82 2.38
N ASN A 74 16.67 12.95 2.04
CA ASN A 74 16.21 14.25 2.50
C ASN A 74 15.14 14.83 1.56
N ASP A 75 13.91 14.89 2.05
CA ASP A 75 12.73 15.45 1.39
C ASP A 75 12.34 16.84 1.93
N SER A 76 12.99 17.31 2.98
CA SER A 76 12.61 18.52 3.73
C SER A 76 13.57 19.69 3.54
N VAL A 77 14.84 19.44 3.22
CA VAL A 77 15.83 20.50 2.95
C VAL A 77 15.98 20.67 1.44
N PRO A 78 15.79 21.89 0.90
CA PRO A 78 16.04 22.17 -0.51
C PRO A 78 17.49 21.85 -0.85
N SER A 79 17.69 20.94 -1.80
CA SER A 79 19.02 20.63 -2.31
C SER A 79 19.48 21.69 -3.32
N GLU A 80 20.79 21.82 -3.50
CA GLU A 80 21.36 22.63 -4.59
C GLU A 80 20.95 22.13 -5.97
N ASN A 81 20.55 20.85 -6.08
CA ASN A 81 20.14 20.21 -7.33
C ASN A 81 18.73 19.60 -7.20
N GLN A 82 17.72 20.44 -7.43
CA GLN A 82 16.30 20.06 -7.38
C GLN A 82 15.96 18.87 -8.30
N LEU A 83 16.59 18.79 -9.49
CA LEU A 83 16.40 17.67 -10.41
C LEU A 83 16.85 16.35 -9.75
N LEU A 84 18.04 16.34 -9.16
CA LEU A 84 18.59 15.18 -8.48
C LEU A 84 17.72 14.76 -7.29
N GLN A 85 17.28 15.73 -6.47
CA GLN A 85 16.42 15.46 -5.31
C GLN A 85 15.09 14.85 -5.70
N GLY A 86 14.35 15.45 -6.65
CA GLY A 86 13.08 14.88 -7.12
C GLY A 86 13.27 13.50 -7.74
N THR A 87 14.36 13.28 -8.49
CA THR A 87 14.68 11.96 -9.06
C THR A 87 14.92 10.90 -7.98
N ILE A 88 15.65 11.24 -6.91
CA ILE A 88 15.92 10.32 -5.80
C ILE A 88 14.63 10.00 -5.04
N ILE A 89 13.81 11.01 -4.73
CA ILE A 89 12.55 10.84 -3.97
C ILE A 89 11.58 9.95 -4.76
N TYR A 90 11.18 10.39 -5.95
CA TYR A 90 10.19 9.66 -6.75
C TYR A 90 10.74 8.31 -7.24
N GLY A 91 12.03 8.24 -7.58
CA GLY A 91 12.68 7.01 -8.00
C GLY A 91 12.74 5.97 -6.90
N THR A 92 13.01 6.36 -5.65
CA THR A 92 13.01 5.43 -4.51
C THR A 92 11.61 4.90 -4.24
N GLN A 93 10.62 5.78 -4.17
CA GLN A 93 9.23 5.36 -3.98
C GLN A 93 8.72 4.48 -5.13
N LEU A 94 9.12 4.78 -6.39
CA LEU A 94 8.84 3.95 -7.55
C LEU A 94 9.41 2.54 -7.37
N LEU A 95 10.67 2.43 -6.93
CA LEU A 95 11.32 1.15 -6.69
C LEU A 95 10.59 0.34 -5.62
N PHE A 96 10.24 0.95 -4.48
CA PHE A 96 9.45 0.28 -3.44
C PHE A 96 8.09 -0.21 -3.97
N ASN A 97 7.39 0.60 -4.75
CA ASN A 97 6.11 0.24 -5.33
C ASN A 97 6.23 -0.91 -6.34
N ILE A 98 7.22 -0.88 -7.24
CA ILE A 98 7.47 -1.97 -8.20
C ILE A 98 7.83 -3.27 -7.47
N VAL A 99 8.75 -3.21 -6.50
CA VAL A 99 9.15 -4.40 -5.74
C VAL A 99 7.96 -4.99 -5.00
N THR A 100 7.16 -4.15 -4.34
CA THR A 100 5.95 -4.61 -3.63
C THR A 100 4.93 -5.23 -4.60
N ALA A 101 4.69 -4.59 -5.76
CA ALA A 101 3.80 -5.14 -6.78
C ALA A 101 4.27 -6.50 -7.29
N LEU A 102 5.57 -6.66 -7.57
CA LEU A 102 6.15 -7.94 -8.02
C LEU A 102 6.02 -9.03 -6.96
N LEU A 103 6.28 -8.71 -5.69
CA LEU A 103 6.09 -9.64 -4.58
C LEU A 103 4.62 -10.04 -4.41
N LEU A 104 3.69 -9.14 -4.68
CA LEU A 104 2.25 -9.43 -4.63
C LEU A 104 1.79 -10.25 -5.85
N ILE A 105 2.33 -10.01 -7.05
CA ILE A 105 2.07 -10.82 -8.24
C ILE A 105 2.52 -12.27 -8.01
N PHE A 106 3.74 -12.44 -7.48
CA PHE A 106 4.32 -13.75 -7.19
C PHE A 106 4.11 -14.18 -5.73
N ARG A 107 3.08 -13.65 -5.07
CA ARG A 107 2.86 -13.81 -3.63
C ARG A 107 2.81 -15.27 -3.22
N VAL A 108 2.11 -16.10 -3.97
CA VAL A 108 1.94 -17.53 -3.64
C VAL A 108 3.28 -18.26 -3.70
N GLN A 109 4.09 -18.04 -4.74
CA GLN A 109 5.41 -18.65 -4.90
C GLN A 109 6.37 -18.17 -3.80
N PHE A 110 6.41 -16.85 -3.58
CA PHE A 110 7.23 -16.23 -2.54
C PHE A 110 6.84 -16.73 -1.14
N SER A 111 5.55 -16.76 -0.83
CA SER A 111 4.99 -17.21 0.43
C SER A 111 5.31 -18.67 0.72
N ARG A 112 5.16 -19.56 -0.27
CA ARG A 112 5.51 -20.98 -0.12
C ARG A 112 7.00 -21.18 0.10
N SER A 113 7.84 -20.36 -0.53
CA SER A 113 9.29 -20.40 -0.32
C SER A 113 9.68 -20.01 1.12
N ILE A 114 8.92 -19.13 1.78
CA ILE A 114 9.23 -18.64 3.13
C ILE A 114 8.59 -19.53 4.20
N SER A 115 7.27 -19.77 4.14
CA SER A 115 6.57 -20.47 5.22
C SER A 115 6.54 -21.98 5.06
N GLN A 116 6.85 -22.51 3.86
CA GLN A 116 6.68 -23.93 3.52
C GLN A 116 5.28 -24.50 3.82
N SER A 117 4.29 -23.62 4.05
CA SER A 117 2.94 -24.04 4.40
C SER A 117 2.15 -24.47 3.17
N LYS A 118 1.42 -25.57 3.31
CA LYS A 118 0.49 -26.07 2.28
C LYS A 118 -0.78 -25.24 2.17
N ASP A 119 -1.08 -24.44 3.20
CA ASP A 119 -2.29 -23.60 3.29
C ASP A 119 -2.16 -22.29 2.50
N VAL A 120 -0.98 -22.04 1.93
CA VAL A 120 -0.75 -20.91 1.01
C VAL A 120 -1.46 -21.20 -0.32
N ALA A 121 -2.54 -20.47 -0.55
CA ALA A 121 -3.40 -20.57 -1.71
C ALA A 121 -3.58 -19.21 -2.39
N LEU A 122 -3.98 -19.25 -3.66
CA LEU A 122 -4.37 -18.05 -4.39
C LEU A 122 -5.72 -17.55 -3.85
N THR A 123 -5.84 -16.25 -3.61
CA THR A 123 -7.03 -15.58 -3.12
C THR A 123 -7.49 -14.52 -4.13
N TYR A 124 -8.73 -14.05 -3.99
CA TYR A 124 -9.22 -12.92 -4.79
C TYR A 124 -8.40 -11.64 -4.58
N PHE A 125 -7.80 -11.49 -3.39
CA PHE A 125 -7.02 -10.31 -3.03
C PHE A 125 -5.68 -10.23 -3.77
N ASP A 126 -5.11 -11.37 -4.20
CA ASP A 126 -3.92 -11.39 -5.06
C ASP A 126 -4.17 -10.72 -6.41
N GLY A 127 -5.41 -10.84 -6.92
CA GLY A 127 -5.83 -10.20 -8.16
C GLY A 127 -6.03 -8.69 -8.05
N ILE A 128 -6.00 -8.12 -6.83
CA ILE A 128 -6.35 -6.72 -6.57
C ILE A 128 -5.14 -5.94 -6.05
N PHE A 129 -4.46 -6.42 -5.01
CA PHE A 129 -3.48 -5.59 -4.28
C PHE A 129 -2.31 -5.11 -5.14
N HIS A 130 -1.80 -5.93 -6.05
CA HIS A 130 -0.68 -5.53 -6.91
C HIS A 130 -1.04 -4.32 -7.80
N TRP A 131 -2.31 -4.16 -8.21
CA TRP A 131 -2.74 -3.02 -9.02
C TRP A 131 -2.61 -1.69 -8.28
N PHE A 132 -2.81 -1.65 -6.96
CA PHE A 132 -2.63 -0.42 -6.18
C PHE A 132 -1.17 0.03 -6.20
N PHE A 133 -0.24 -0.90 -6.03
CA PHE A 133 1.19 -0.59 -6.08
C PHE A 133 1.68 -0.28 -7.50
N LEU A 134 1.11 -0.91 -8.53
CA LEU A 134 1.38 -0.52 -9.92
C LEU A 134 0.87 0.88 -10.23
N TYR A 135 -0.33 1.24 -9.75
CA TYR A 135 -0.86 2.60 -9.88
C TYR A 135 0.02 3.62 -9.17
N MET A 136 0.40 3.39 -7.90
CA MET A 136 1.28 4.30 -7.17
C MET A 136 2.67 4.37 -7.82
N GLY A 137 3.18 3.27 -8.36
CA GLY A 137 4.38 3.24 -9.18
C GLY A 137 4.24 4.11 -10.44
N LEU A 138 3.13 4.03 -11.16
CA LEU A 138 2.87 4.88 -12.31
C LEU A 138 2.83 6.36 -11.91
N MET A 139 2.18 6.71 -10.79
CA MET A 139 2.16 8.09 -10.29
C MET A 139 3.57 8.60 -9.95
N ASN A 140 4.40 7.78 -9.32
CA ASN A 140 5.80 8.13 -9.04
C ASN A 140 6.61 8.33 -10.33
N LEU A 141 6.42 7.46 -11.33
CA LEU A 141 7.08 7.59 -12.62
C LEU A 141 6.69 8.90 -13.31
N LEU A 142 5.39 9.21 -13.35
CA LEU A 142 4.90 10.44 -13.96
C LEU A 142 5.38 11.69 -13.22
N ALA A 143 5.37 11.68 -11.89
CA ALA A 143 5.91 12.77 -11.08
C ALA A 143 7.42 12.98 -11.33
N MET A 144 8.18 11.89 -11.45
CA MET A 144 9.60 11.96 -11.81
C MET A 144 9.80 12.55 -13.21
N LEU A 145 8.99 12.16 -14.20
CA LEU A 145 9.05 12.71 -15.55
C LEU A 145 8.68 14.19 -15.59
N GLU A 146 7.65 14.62 -14.86
CA GLU A 146 7.29 16.04 -14.74
C GLU A 146 8.39 16.84 -14.02
N ASN A 147 9.02 16.28 -12.99
CA ASN A 147 10.19 16.91 -12.33
C ASN A 147 11.36 17.10 -13.32
N ILE A 148 11.64 16.10 -14.16
CA ILE A 148 12.65 16.22 -15.23
C ILE A 148 12.23 17.31 -16.24
N ALA A 149 10.98 17.30 -16.69
CA ALA A 149 10.46 18.30 -17.63
C ALA A 149 10.55 19.72 -17.07
N TRP A 150 10.22 19.90 -15.79
CA TRP A 150 10.21 21.19 -15.11
C TRP A 150 11.62 21.71 -14.83
N SER A 151 12.54 20.86 -14.39
CA SER A 151 13.91 21.25 -13.99
C SER A 151 14.88 21.29 -15.16
N TYR A 152 14.80 20.36 -16.11
CA TYR A 152 15.78 20.25 -17.20
C TYR A 152 15.29 20.90 -18.50
N PHE A 153 14.02 20.70 -18.86
CA PHE A 153 13.44 21.26 -20.10
C PHE A 153 12.71 22.59 -19.88
N GLU A 154 12.71 23.12 -18.65
CA GLU A 154 12.03 24.36 -18.25
C GLU A 154 10.53 24.41 -18.60
N MET A 155 9.87 23.25 -18.75
CA MET A 155 8.44 23.15 -19.07
C MET A 155 7.57 23.43 -17.85
N LYS A 156 7.51 24.68 -17.40
CA LYS A 156 6.84 25.08 -16.15
C LYS A 156 5.33 24.85 -16.12
N SER A 157 4.68 24.63 -17.26
CA SER A 157 3.25 24.34 -17.35
C SER A 157 2.89 22.87 -17.16
N TRP A 158 3.88 21.96 -17.10
CA TRP A 158 3.67 20.53 -17.02
C TRP A 158 3.87 20.02 -15.58
N THR A 159 2.92 20.38 -14.71
CA THR A 159 2.96 20.09 -13.26
C THR A 159 1.69 19.40 -12.75
N PHE A 160 0.83 18.88 -13.64
CA PHE A 160 -0.47 18.36 -13.24
C PHE A 160 -0.35 17.21 -12.24
N ILE A 161 0.54 16.26 -12.49
CA ILE A 161 0.77 15.14 -11.57
C ILE A 161 1.52 15.63 -10.35
N TYR A 162 2.54 16.46 -10.52
CA TYR A 162 3.33 17.01 -9.42
C TYR A 162 2.47 17.75 -8.39
N ASP A 163 1.58 18.63 -8.85
CA ASP A 163 0.69 19.46 -8.00
C ASP A 163 -0.39 18.64 -7.29
N ASN A 164 -0.78 17.49 -7.86
CA ASN A 164 -1.84 16.62 -7.31
C ASN A 164 -1.29 15.31 -6.73
N PHE A 165 0.02 15.15 -6.67
CA PHE A 165 0.70 13.87 -6.42
C PHE A 165 0.24 13.25 -5.10
N GLU A 166 0.27 14.02 -4.01
CA GLU A 166 -0.14 13.55 -2.69
C GLU A 166 -1.58 13.04 -2.68
N GLY A 167 -2.53 13.81 -3.25
CA GLY A 167 -3.93 13.42 -3.34
C GLY A 167 -4.13 12.12 -4.12
N LEU A 168 -3.42 11.97 -5.25
CA LEU A 168 -3.47 10.76 -6.07
C LEU A 168 -2.95 9.54 -5.32
N ILE A 169 -1.91 9.69 -4.51
CA ILE A 169 -1.34 8.64 -3.67
C ILE A 169 -2.25 8.33 -2.46
N TYR A 170 -2.82 9.34 -1.80
CA TYR A 170 -3.72 9.14 -0.66
C TYR A 170 -5.02 8.43 -1.05
N VAL A 171 -5.55 8.70 -2.25
CA VAL A 171 -6.69 7.94 -2.78
C VAL A 171 -6.34 6.46 -2.91
N ALA A 172 -5.17 6.11 -3.45
CA ALA A 172 -4.73 4.73 -3.54
C ALA A 172 -4.56 4.07 -2.16
N TRP A 173 -3.94 4.77 -1.20
CA TRP A 173 -3.83 4.28 0.18
C TRP A 173 -5.19 4.03 0.82
N SER A 174 -6.16 4.91 0.57
CA SER A 174 -7.50 4.77 1.14
C SER A 174 -8.24 3.53 0.61
N ILE A 175 -8.19 3.30 -0.69
CA ILE A 175 -8.79 2.13 -1.35
C ILE A 175 -8.06 0.85 -0.91
N CYS A 176 -6.73 0.91 -0.79
CA CYS A 176 -5.91 -0.16 -0.28
C CYS A 176 -6.34 -0.55 1.15
N CYS A 177 -6.45 0.42 2.07
CA CYS A 177 -6.92 0.18 3.44
C CYS A 177 -8.35 -0.37 3.50
N GLY A 178 -9.25 0.14 2.67
CA GLY A 178 -10.61 -0.40 2.54
C GLY A 178 -10.62 -1.85 2.06
N THR A 179 -9.71 -2.21 1.14
CA THR A 179 -9.54 -3.58 0.66
C THR A 179 -8.95 -4.50 1.73
N VAL A 180 -7.99 -4.01 2.53
CA VAL A 180 -7.45 -4.73 3.69
C VAL A 180 -8.54 -5.03 4.71
N LEU A 181 -9.38 -4.04 5.06
CA LEU A 181 -10.53 -4.29 5.94
C LEU A 181 -11.51 -5.29 5.33
N THR A 182 -11.75 -5.21 4.03
CA THR A 182 -12.60 -6.19 3.33
C THR A 182 -12.06 -7.60 3.48
N MET A 183 -10.74 -7.78 3.34
CA MET A 183 -10.07 -9.05 3.58
C MET A 183 -10.28 -9.57 5.00
N MET A 184 -10.15 -8.70 6.01
CA MET A 184 -10.42 -9.06 7.41
C MET A 184 -11.88 -9.46 7.63
N ILE A 185 -12.84 -8.69 7.11
CA ILE A 185 -14.28 -8.95 7.23
C ILE A 185 -14.64 -10.29 6.56
N CYS A 186 -14.08 -10.57 5.38
CA CYS A 186 -14.26 -11.85 4.70
C CYS A 186 -13.67 -13.01 5.51
N GLY A 187 -12.46 -12.85 6.06
CA GLY A 187 -11.84 -13.86 6.92
C GLY A 187 -12.65 -14.15 8.18
N ALA A 188 -13.23 -13.12 8.79
CA ALA A 188 -14.09 -13.24 9.96
C ALA A 188 -15.34 -14.09 9.70
N LYS A 189 -15.90 -14.02 8.50
CA LYS A 189 -17.05 -14.85 8.11
C LYS A 189 -16.66 -16.31 7.92
N SER A 190 -15.49 -16.57 7.34
CA SER A 190 -14.98 -17.93 7.16
C SER A 190 -14.60 -18.58 8.48
N TYR A 191 -14.18 -17.77 9.47
CA TYR A 191 -13.85 -18.22 10.81
C TYR A 191 -15.09 -18.24 11.72
N THR A 192 -15.83 -19.36 11.74
CA THR A 192 -16.88 -19.60 12.74
C THR A 192 -16.39 -20.65 13.74
N PRO A 193 -16.18 -20.33 15.04
CA PRO A 193 -15.51 -21.22 16.00
C PRO A 193 -16.14 -22.60 16.23
N GLN A 194 -17.38 -22.83 15.76
CA GLN A 194 -18.14 -24.06 16.01
C GLN A 194 -17.65 -25.30 15.24
N GLU A 195 -16.77 -25.17 14.25
CA GLU A 195 -16.21 -26.32 13.51
C GLU A 195 -14.84 -26.78 14.04
N SER A 196 -14.24 -26.08 15.01
CA SER A 196 -12.89 -26.39 15.52
C SER A 196 -12.84 -27.38 16.70
N GLU A 197 -13.99 -27.84 17.21
CA GLU A 197 -14.07 -28.81 18.32
C GLU A 197 -14.29 -30.26 17.87
N LEU A 198 -14.24 -30.57 16.57
CA LEU A 198 -14.58 -31.92 16.04
C LEU A 198 -13.59 -32.51 15.02
N SER A 199 -12.33 -32.05 14.97
CA SER A 199 -11.27 -32.71 14.16
C SER A 199 -10.10 -33.19 15.00
#